data_AF-A0A482YVL1-F1
#
_entry.id   AF-A0A482YVL1-F1
#
_cell.length_a   1.000
_cell.length_b   1.000
_cell.length_c   1.000
_cell.angle_alpha   90.00
_cell.angle_beta   90.00
_cell.angle_gamma   90.00
#
_symmetry.space_group_name_H-M   'P 1'
#
loop_
_entity.id
_entity.type
_entity.pdbx_description
1 polymer ?
#
loop_
_entity_poly.entity_id
_entity_poly.type
_entity_poly.pdbx_seq_one_letter_code
_entity_poly.pdbx_strand_id
1 'polypeptide(L)' 'MKTIVKKDGDGYLAKVEGYQNLFAFAYSEKEAVIELKNVVEMMMDYHLEQVNDERIIRNELTSTVEKYAVQV' A
#
# COMPACT_ATOMS: atom_id res chain seq x y z
N MET A 1 10.76 7.91 9.21
CA MET A 1 9.30 7.76 9.04
C MET A 1 8.64 7.97 10.39
N LYS A 2 7.68 8.89 10.50
CA LYS A 2 7.07 9.28 11.79
C LYS A 2 5.55 9.27 11.67
N THR A 3 4.89 8.63 12.63
CA THR A 3 3.44 8.72 12.79
C THR A 3 3.10 9.98 13.58
N ILE A 4 2.11 10.74 13.11
CA ILE A 4 1.60 11.95 13.75
C ILE A 4 0.14 11.70 14.08
N VAL A 5 -0.25 11.91 15.33
CA VAL A 5 -1.65 11.95 15.74
C VAL A 5 -1.96 13.33 16.29
N LYS A 6 -3.05 13.94 15.82
CA LYS A 6 -3.46 15.27 16.25
C LYS A 6 -4.98 15.34 16.42
N LYS A 7 -5.44 16.20 17.33
CA LYS A 7 -6.87 16.54 17.43
C LYS A 7 -7.34 17.14 16.10
N ASP A 8 -8.50 16.69 15.63
CA ASP A 8 -9.13 17.17 14.40
C ASP A 8 -10.65 17.18 14.58
N GLY A 9 -11.26 18.37 14.67
CA GLY A 9 -12.66 18.52 15.07
C GLY A 9 -12.99 17.77 16.36
N ASP A 10 -14.03 16.94 16.32
CA ASP A 10 -14.46 16.14 17.47
C ASP A 10 -13.60 14.88 17.70
N GLY A 11 -12.74 14.51 16.76
CA GLY A 11 -11.91 13.30 16.81
C GLY A 11 -10.42 13.57 16.73
N TYR A 12 -9.70 12.61 16.15
CA TYR A 12 -8.26 12.60 15.99
C TYR A 12 -7.90 12.09 14.60
N LEU A 13 -6.96 12.76 13.96
CA LEU A 13 -6.37 12.35 12.70
C LEU A 13 -4.98 11.76 12.96
N ALA A 14 -4.81 10.47 12.66
CA ALA A 14 -3.52 9.80 12.62
C ALA A 14 -3.01 9.77 11.17
N LYS A 15 -1.73 10.05 10.94
CA LYS A 15 -1.11 9.99 9.59
C LYS A 15 0.38 9.64 9.64
N VAL A 16 0.92 9.17 8.53
CA VAL A 16 2.37 8.99 8.34
C VAL A 16 2.95 10.20 7.63
N GLU A 17 3.95 10.84 8.23
CA GLU A 17 4.63 12.00 7.64
C GLU A 17 5.29 11.64 6.30
N GLY A 18 5.05 12.47 5.28
CA GLY A 18 5.54 12.26 3.92
C GLY A 18 4.62 11.43 3.02
N TYR A 19 3.54 10.85 3.54
CA TYR A 19 2.59 10.05 2.77
C TYR A 19 1.21 10.71 2.73
N GLN A 20 0.71 10.98 1.52
CA GLN A 20 -0.59 11.65 1.34
C GLN A 20 -1.78 10.70 1.56
N ASN A 21 -1.60 9.41 1.34
CA ASN A 21 -2.65 8.38 1.38
C ASN A 21 -2.63 7.53 2.67
N LEU A 22 -1.66 7.74 3.56
CA LEU A 22 -1.57 7.01 4.84
C LEU A 22 -2.07 7.88 5.99
N PHE A 23 -3.39 7.93 6.13
CA PHE A 23 -4.07 8.61 7.22
C PHE A 23 -5.37 7.91 7.60
N ALA A 24 -5.81 8.12 8.84
CA ALA A 24 -7.10 7.66 9.33
C ALA A 24 -7.65 8.60 10.41
N PHE A 25 -8.97 8.73 10.47
CA PHE A 25 -9.69 9.52 11.47
C PHE A 25 -10.52 8.61 12.38
N ALA A 26 -10.54 8.91 13.68
CA ALA A 26 -11.49 8.30 14.61
C ALA A 26 -11.81 9.24 15.79
N TYR A 27 -12.81 8.89 16.61
CA TYR A 27 -13.25 9.73 17.73
C TYR A 27 -12.32 9.68 18.94
N SER A 28 -11.52 8.62 19.09
CA SER A 28 -10.43 8.54 20.08
C SER A 28 -9.06 8.43 19.43
N GLU A 29 -8.03 8.89 20.14
CA GLU A 29 -6.63 8.77 19.69
C GLU A 29 -6.24 7.31 19.45
N LYS A 30 -6.66 6.40 20.34
CA LYS A 30 -6.41 4.97 20.22
C LYS A 30 -7.02 4.39 18.94
N GLU A 31 -8.28 4.71 18.66
CA GLU A 31 -8.95 4.22 17.46
C GLU A 31 -8.30 4.77 16.20
N ALA A 32 -7.90 6.06 16.17
CA ALA A 32 -7.28 6.66 14.99
C ALA A 32 -5.96 5.94 14.63
N VAL A 33 -5.19 5.51 15.64
CA VAL A 33 -3.97 4.72 15.43
C VAL A 33 -4.30 3.30 14.93
N ILE A 34 -5.33 2.65 15.48
CA ILE A 34 -5.77 1.33 15.01
C ILE A 34 -6.21 1.40 13.54
N GLU A 35 -7.02 2.40 13.19
CA GLU A 35 -7.47 2.59 11.82
C GLU A 35 -6.32 2.91 10.87
N LEU A 36 -5.34 3.74 11.29
CA LEU A 36 -4.15 3.98 10.48
C LEU A 36 -3.37 2.69 10.24
N LYS A 37 -3.23 1.81 11.24
CA LYS A 37 -2.60 0.49 11.07
C LYS A 37 -3.35 -0.33 10.02
N ASN A 38 -4.68 -0.37 10.07
CA ASN A 38 -5.49 -1.10 9.10
C ASN A 38 -5.31 -0.55 7.67
N VAL A 39 -5.24 0.78 7.52
CA VAL A 39 -4.95 1.42 6.22
C VAL A 39 -3.57 1.01 5.70
N VAL A 40 -2.54 0.99 6.56
CA VAL A 40 -1.19 0.56 6.16
C VAL A 40 -1.18 -0.92 5.75
N GLU A 41 -1.86 -1.79 6.50
CA GLU A 41 -1.98 -3.22 6.16
C GLU A 41 -2.67 -3.42 4.79
N MET A 42 -3.78 -2.72 4.54
CA MET A 42 -4.46 -2.74 3.24
C MET A 42 -3.56 -2.27 2.10
N MET A 43 -2.77 -1.20 2.31
CA MET A 43 -1.82 -0.72 1.30
C MET A 43 -0.69 -1.72 1.07
N MET A 44 -0.25 -2.45 2.09
CA MET A 44 0.76 -3.51 1.92
C MET A 44 0.22 -4.65 1.05
N ASP A 45 -1.00 -5.10 1.32
CA ASP A 45 -1.65 -6.17 0.54
C ASP A 45 -1.82 -5.75 -0.93
N TYR A 46 -2.25 -4.51 -1.18
CA TYR A 46 -2.35 -3.95 -2.53
C TYR A 46 -1.01 -3.98 -3.29
N HIS A 47 0.08 -3.54 -2.65
CA HIS A 47 1.40 -3.57 -3.31
C HIS A 47 1.88 -5.01 -3.57
N LEU A 48 1.58 -5.96 -2.67
CA LEU A 48 1.92 -7.36 -2.90
C LEU A 48 1.17 -7.95 -4.09
N GLU A 49 -0.11 -7.59 -4.26
CA GLU A 49 -0.89 -7.98 -5.43
C GLU A 49 -0.28 -7.41 -6.72
N GLN A 50 0.10 -6.13 -6.74
CA GLN A 50 0.78 -5.52 -7.89
C GLN A 50 2.07 -6.24 -8.26
N VAL A 51 2.92 -6.56 -7.28
CA VAL A 51 4.17 -7.32 -7.50
C VAL A 51 3.87 -8.71 -8.07
N ASN A 52 2.78 -9.35 -7.64
CA ASN A 52 2.38 -10.64 -8.17
C ASN A 52 1.93 -10.53 -9.64
N ASP A 53 1.16 -9.51 -9.99
CA ASP A 53 0.74 -9.26 -11.36
C ASP A 53 1.93 -8.99 -12.28
N GLU A 54 2.87 -8.14 -11.85
CA GLU A 54 4.12 -7.86 -12.57
C GLU A 54 4.94 -9.15 -12.80
N ARG A 55 4.98 -10.04 -11.80
CA ARG A 55 5.66 -11.34 -11.92
C ARG A 55 5.01 -12.23 -12.97
N ILE A 56 3.68 -12.25 -13.05
CA ILE A 56 2.94 -13.02 -14.06
C ILE A 56 3.23 -12.46 -15.45
N ILE A 57 3.12 -11.14 -15.62
CA ILE A 57 3.42 -10.43 -16.88
C ILE A 57 4.85 -10.72 -17.33
N ARG A 58 5.83 -10.60 -16.44
CA ARG A 58 7.23 -10.90 -16.75
C ARG A 58 7.41 -12.33 -17.25
N ASN A 59 6.78 -13.31 -16.62
CA ASN A 59 6.91 -14.71 -17.03
C ASN A 59 6.29 -14.96 -18.43
N GLU A 60 5.16 -14.31 -18.74
CA GLU A 60 4.56 -14.35 -20.08
C GLU A 60 5.48 -13.74 -21.13
N LEU A 61 6.08 -12.58 -20.83
CA LEU A 61 7.03 -11.91 -21.71
C LEU A 61 8.30 -12.75 -21.91
N THR A 62 8.86 -13.34 -20.86
CA THR A 62 10.01 -14.27 -20.95
C THR A 62 9.72 -15.41 -21.91
N SER A 63 8.55 -16.06 -21.77
CA SER A 63 8.14 -17.15 -22.64
C SER A 63 7.99 -16.71 -24.09
N THR A 64 7.55 -15.47 -24.32
CA THR A 64 7.42 -14.88 -25.66
C THR A 64 8.78 -14.59 -26.29
N VAL A 65 9.73 -14.06 -25.53
CA VAL A 65 11.11 -13.83 -25.98
C VAL A 65 11.78 -15.15 -26.35
N GLU A 66 11.62 -16.19 -25.54
CA GLU A 66 12.18 -17.52 -25.81
C GLU A 66 11.63 -18.11 -27.13
N LYS A 67 10.33 -17.95 -27.41
CA LYS A 67 9.75 -18.39 -28.69
C LYS A 67 10.41 -17.72 -29.90
N TYR A 68 10.73 -16.43 -29.81
CA TYR A 68 11.42 -15.73 -30.91
C TYR A 68 12.87 -16.17 -31.06
N ALA A 69 13.56 -16.53 -29.98
CA ALA A 69 14.94 -16.99 -30.03
C ALA A 69 15.11 -18.34 -30.76
N VAL A 70 14.07 -19.19 -30.78
CA VAL A 70 14.09 -20.50 -31.45
C VAL A 70 13.66 -20.42 -32.92
N GLN A 71 13.07 -19.29 -33.35
CA GLN A 71 12.59 -19.08 -34.73
C GLN A 71 13.66 -18.49 -35.67
N VAL A 72 14.91 -18.37 -35.21
CA VAL A 72 16.07 -17.83 -35.96
C VAL A 72 17.03 -18.95 -36.35
#